data_AF-A0A831EFS9-F1
#
_entry.id   AF-A0A831EFS9-F1
#
_cell.length_a   1.000
_cell.length_b   1.000
_cell.length_c   1.000
_cell.angle_alpha   90.00
_cell.angle_beta   90.00
_cell.angle_gamma   90.00
#
_symmetry.space_group_name_H-M   'P 1'
#
loop_
_entity.id
_entity.type
_entity.pdbx_description
1 polymer ?
#
loop_
_entity_poly.entity_id
_entity_poly.type
_entity_poly.pdbx_seq_one_letter_code
_entity_poly.pdbx_strand_id
1 'polypeptide(L)'
;MSKTQSRKQLRKIGMDIQLWEHGRFTLRRAAFYVVVLMLLFAVMTPVALLFYLSAGALIAGFFICAGLIAYFCRKLLPGWAEDDWPGAIDRKLAVYQPCNHSAWRCLQEAVKSKGGIEKDDLRTWYDDEYRVVFRQTDKPLPHFLENTPDKAEQEDEQLP
;
A
#
# COMPACT_ATOMS: atom_id res chain seq x y z
N MET A 1 -23.54 5.54 6.95
CA MET A 1 -22.66 4.34 6.93
C MET A 1 -22.54 3.78 8.34
N SER A 2 -22.56 2.46 8.55
CA SER A 2 -22.42 1.93 9.92
C SER A 2 -20.98 2.09 10.42
N LYS A 3 -20.76 2.38 11.71
CA LYS A 3 -19.41 2.55 12.30
C LYS A 3 -18.46 1.38 11.97
N THR A 4 -19.02 0.18 11.82
CA THR A 4 -18.30 -1.05 11.46
C THR A 4 -17.75 -1.02 10.03
N GLN A 5 -18.45 -0.39 9.08
CA GLN A 5 -17.97 -0.23 7.70
C GLN A 5 -16.82 0.77 7.62
N SER A 6 -16.91 1.90 8.32
CA SER A 6 -15.85 2.91 8.36
C SER A 6 -14.55 2.34 8.95
N ARG A 7 -14.64 1.54 10.04
CA ARG A 7 -13.48 0.83 10.62
C ARG A 7 -12.81 -0.14 9.64
N LYS A 8 -13.61 -0.91 8.89
CA LYS A 8 -13.08 -1.86 7.89
C LYS A 8 -12.41 -1.13 6.73
N GLN A 9 -12.99 -0.02 6.26
CA GLN A 9 -12.38 0.80 5.21
C GLN A 9 -11.09 1.47 5.67
N LEU A 10 -11.08 2.06 6.86
CA LEU A 10 -9.88 2.68 7.42
C LEU A 10 -8.74 1.66 7.59
N ARG A 11 -9.03 0.44 8.07
CA ARG A 11 -8.01 -0.63 8.10
C ARG A 11 -7.44 -0.97 6.72
N LYS A 12 -8.28 -1.01 5.68
CA LYS A 12 -7.82 -1.24 4.30
C LYS A 12 -6.92 -0.10 3.82
N ILE A 13 -7.33 1.15 4.04
CA ILE A 13 -6.54 2.33 3.68
C ILE A 13 -5.19 2.31 4.41
N GLY A 14 -5.15 1.98 5.70
CA GLY A 14 -3.90 1.86 6.46
C GLY A 14 -2.95 0.80 5.91
N MET A 15 -3.48 -0.36 5.53
CA MET A 15 -2.68 -1.41 4.89
C MET A 15 -2.12 -0.96 3.53
N ASP A 16 -2.91 -0.22 2.75
CA ASP A 16 -2.46 0.37 1.47
C ASP A 16 -1.35 1.41 1.68
N ILE A 17 -1.49 2.27 2.70
CA ILE A 17 -0.46 3.25 3.09
C ILE A 17 0.83 2.53 3.46
N GLN A 18 0.77 1.49 4.29
CA GLN A 18 1.95 0.69 4.64
C GLN A 18 2.59 0.05 3.40
N LEU A 19 1.80 -0.55 2.51
CA LEU A 19 2.31 -1.13 1.26
C LEU A 19 3.00 -0.07 0.39
N TRP A 20 2.45 1.15 0.34
CA TRP A 20 3.03 2.26 -0.39
C TRP A 20 4.33 2.77 0.24
N GLU A 21 4.40 2.87 1.57
CA GLU A 21 5.62 3.24 2.31
C GLU A 21 6.76 2.27 2.03
N HIS A 22 6.47 0.97 2.05
CA HIS A 22 7.44 -0.09 1.76
C HIS A 22 7.79 -0.21 0.27
N GLY A 23 7.31 0.71 -0.58
CA GLY A 23 7.61 0.74 -2.02
C GLY A 23 7.07 -0.46 -2.79
N ARG A 24 6.08 -1.18 -2.24
CA ARG A 24 5.48 -2.34 -2.90
C ARG A 24 4.64 -1.88 -4.08
N PHE A 25 4.55 -2.67 -5.15
CA PHE A 25 3.63 -2.37 -6.24
C PHE A 25 2.17 -2.54 -5.78
N THR A 26 1.26 -1.77 -6.38
CA THR A 26 -0.18 -2.04 -6.24
C THR A 26 -0.49 -3.44 -6.78
N LEU A 27 -1.52 -4.11 -6.25
CA LEU A 27 -1.87 -5.47 -6.66
C LEU A 27 -2.10 -5.57 -8.18
N ARG A 28 -2.71 -4.54 -8.77
CA ARG A 28 -2.96 -4.43 -10.22
C ARG A 28 -1.69 -4.20 -11.03
N ARG A 29 -0.77 -3.35 -10.55
CA ARG A 29 0.53 -3.15 -11.20
C ARG A 29 1.40 -4.40 -11.13
N ALA A 30 1.37 -5.12 -10.01
CA ALA A 30 2.03 -6.42 -9.89
C ALA A 30 1.41 -7.46 -10.86
N ALA A 31 0.07 -7.55 -10.91
CA ALA A 31 -0.63 -8.42 -11.85
C ALA A 31 -0.30 -8.10 -13.31
N PHE A 32 -0.17 -6.81 -13.66
CA PHE A 32 0.25 -6.38 -15.00
C PHE A 32 1.62 -6.97 -15.37
N TYR A 33 2.63 -6.84 -14.50
CA TYR A 33 3.96 -7.40 -14.79
C TYR A 33 3.95 -8.92 -14.87
N VAL A 34 3.14 -9.61 -14.04
CA VAL A 34 2.98 -11.06 -14.13
C VAL A 34 2.36 -11.48 -15.46
N VAL A 35 1.32 -10.77 -15.94
CA VAL A 35 0.70 -11.05 -17.24
C VAL A 35 1.69 -10.81 -18.38
N VAL A 36 2.44 -9.71 -18.37
CA VAL A 36 3.49 -9.43 -19.37
C VAL A 36 4.56 -10.53 -19.35
N LEU A 37 4.98 -10.97 -18.16
CA LEU A 37 5.97 -12.04 -18.02
C LEU A 37 5.44 -13.38 -18.55
N MET A 38 4.19 -13.73 -18.24
CA MET A 38 3.55 -14.95 -18.73
C MET A 38 3.43 -14.95 -20.25
N LEU A 39 3.00 -13.84 -20.85
CA LEU A 39 2.93 -13.68 -22.31
C LEU A 39 4.31 -13.81 -22.95
N LEU A 40 5.32 -13.22 -22.31
CA LEU A 40 6.69 -13.32 -22.79
C LEU A 40 7.19 -14.77 -22.78
N PHE A 41 6.97 -15.53 -21.70
CA PHE A 41 7.32 -16.95 -21.68
C PHE A 41 6.51 -17.76 -22.71
N ALA A 42 5.22 -17.46 -22.87
CA ALA A 42 4.36 -18.13 -23.85
C ALA A 42 4.86 -17.94 -25.30
N VAL A 43 5.47 -16.79 -25.61
CA VAL A 43 6.04 -16.49 -26.94
C VAL A 43 7.47 -17.03 -27.06
N MET A 44 8.32 -16.82 -26.06
CA MET A 44 9.74 -17.16 -26.13
C MET A 44 10.00 -18.67 -26.06
N THR A 45 9.19 -19.42 -25.30
CA THR A 45 9.36 -20.88 -25.15
C THR A 45 9.23 -21.64 -26.48
N PRO A 46 8.16 -21.47 -27.27
CA PRO A 46 8.05 -22.14 -28.57
C PRO A 46 9.07 -21.63 -29.59
N VAL A 47 9.42 -20.34 -29.57
CA VAL A 47 10.44 -19.77 -30.47
C VAL A 47 11.81 -20.35 -30.18
N ALA A 48 12.19 -20.49 -28.92
CA ALA A 48 13.44 -21.12 -28.52
C ALA A 48 13.49 -22.61 -28.93
N LEU A 49 12.37 -23.33 -28.75
CA LEU A 49 12.27 -24.75 -29.06
C LEU A 49 12.29 -25.04 -30.57
N LEU A 50 11.64 -24.20 -31.38
CA LEU A 50 11.52 -24.40 -32.83
C LEU A 50 12.78 -24.01 -33.60
N PHE A 51 13.49 -22.96 -33.16
CA PHE A 51 14.56 -22.36 -33.94
C PHE A 51 15.97 -22.66 -33.44
N TYR A 52 16.13 -23.41 -32.33
CA TYR A 52 17.45 -23.74 -31.74
C TYR A 52 18.40 -22.53 -31.70
N LEU A 53 17.85 -21.39 -31.25
CA LEU A 53 18.52 -20.11 -31.30
C LEU A 53 19.75 -20.09 -30.38
N SER A 54 20.81 -19.40 -30.82
CA SER A 54 21.97 -19.13 -29.99
C SER A 54 21.59 -18.30 -28.77
N ALA A 55 22.34 -18.44 -27.67
CA ALA A 55 22.06 -17.72 -26.42
C ALA A 55 21.97 -16.19 -26.62
N GLY A 56 22.80 -15.62 -27.50
CA GLY A 56 22.74 -14.19 -27.83
C GLY A 56 21.45 -13.77 -28.53
N ALA A 57 20.94 -14.60 -29.45
CA ALA A 57 19.68 -14.33 -30.14
C ALA A 57 18.46 -14.47 -29.20
N LEU A 58 18.52 -15.39 -28.24
CA LEU A 58 17.49 -15.52 -27.20
C LEU A 58 17.45 -14.29 -26.29
N ILE A 59 18.61 -13.79 -25.87
CA ILE A 59 18.70 -12.59 -25.02
C ILE A 59 18.18 -11.36 -25.78
N ALA A 60 18.62 -11.16 -27.03
CA ALA A 60 18.14 -10.04 -27.85
C ALA A 60 16.63 -10.13 -28.12
N GLY A 61 16.13 -11.31 -28.49
CA GLY A 61 14.71 -11.57 -28.70
C GLY A 61 13.87 -11.33 -27.45
N PHE A 62 14.38 -11.72 -26.27
CA PHE A 62 13.72 -11.48 -24.99
C PHE A 62 13.46 -10.00 -24.75
N PHE A 63 14.46 -9.13 -24.91
CA PHE A 63 14.29 -7.70 -24.68
C PHE A 63 13.35 -7.05 -25.70
N ILE A 64 13.44 -7.45 -26.97
CA ILE A 64 12.57 -6.93 -28.03
C ILE A 64 11.11 -7.36 -27.78
N CYS A 65 10.88 -8.64 -27.51
CA CYS A 65 9.54 -9.16 -27.19
C CYS A 65 9.00 -8.56 -25.90
N ALA A 66 9.82 -8.39 -24.86
CA ALA A 66 9.41 -7.75 -23.61
C ALA A 66 8.93 -6.32 -23.85
N GLY A 67 9.68 -5.53 -24.63
CA GLY A 67 9.32 -4.17 -24.99
C GLY A 67 8.02 -4.09 -25.78
N LEU A 68 7.86 -4.95 -26.80
CA LEU A 68 6.64 -5.00 -27.62
C LEU A 68 5.42 -5.44 -26.82
N ILE A 69 5.53 -6.52 -26.04
CA ILE A 69 4.43 -7.01 -25.20
C ILE A 69 4.04 -5.94 -24.18
N ALA A 70 5.01 -5.31 -23.50
CA ALA A 70 4.72 -4.23 -22.56
C ALA A 70 4.05 -3.02 -23.24
N TYR A 71 4.47 -2.67 -24.46
CA TYR A 71 3.85 -1.60 -25.25
C TYR A 71 2.40 -1.93 -25.63
N PHE A 72 2.16 -3.12 -26.18
CA PHE A 72 0.82 -3.58 -26.53
C PHE A 72 -0.09 -3.72 -25.31
N CYS A 73 0.41 -4.30 -24.21
CA CYS A 73 -0.34 -4.40 -22.96
C CYS A 73 -0.70 -3.02 -22.39
N ARG A 74 0.19 -2.01 -22.47
CA ARG A 74 -0.15 -0.63 -22.09
C ARG A 74 -1.24 -0.03 -22.98
N LYS A 75 -1.18 -0.28 -24.29
CA LYS A 75 -2.17 0.23 -25.25
C LYS A 75 -3.54 -0.43 -25.13
N LEU A 76 -3.57 -1.73 -24.83
CA LEU A 76 -4.80 -2.53 -24.70
C LEU A 76 -5.46 -2.39 -23.31
N LEU A 77 -4.66 -2.14 -22.28
CA LEU A 77 -5.13 -1.99 -20.89
C LEU A 77 -4.72 -0.61 -20.32
N PRO A 78 -5.21 0.50 -20.89
CA PRO A 78 -4.99 1.83 -20.33
C PRO A 78 -5.58 1.84 -18.92
N GLY A 79 -4.75 2.14 -17.91
CA GLY A 79 -5.14 2.08 -16.49
C GLY A 79 -4.60 0.90 -15.68
N TRP A 80 -4.07 -0.18 -16.28
CA TRP A 80 -3.38 -1.23 -15.49
C TRP A 80 -1.94 -0.83 -15.12
N ALA A 81 -1.28 -0.10 -16.01
CA ALA A 81 0.09 0.37 -15.81
C ALA A 81 0.17 1.69 -15.02
N GLU A 82 -0.91 2.48 -15.03
CA GLU A 82 -1.04 3.80 -14.38
C GLU A 82 -1.66 3.71 -12.99
N ASP A 83 -1.93 2.50 -12.49
CA ASP A 83 -2.50 2.30 -11.16
C ASP A 83 -1.41 2.46 -10.09
N ASP A 84 -1.05 3.72 -9.88
CA ASP A 84 -0.16 4.16 -8.81
C ASP A 84 -0.92 4.30 -7.50
N TRP A 85 -0.20 4.18 -6.38
CA TRP A 85 -0.76 4.33 -5.05
C TRP A 85 -1.55 5.62 -4.85
N PRO A 86 -1.09 6.81 -5.32
CA PRO A 86 -1.87 8.04 -5.19
C PRO A 86 -3.27 7.92 -5.81
N GLY A 87 -3.39 7.34 -7.01
CA GLY A 87 -4.69 7.16 -7.66
C GLY A 87 -5.56 6.08 -7.01
N ALA A 88 -4.95 5.00 -6.52
CA ALA A 88 -5.67 3.97 -5.78
C ALA A 88 -6.21 4.48 -4.43
N ILE A 89 -5.42 5.30 -3.75
CA ILE A 89 -5.74 5.93 -2.48
C ILE A 89 -6.80 7.02 -2.69
N ASP A 90 -6.63 7.90 -3.68
CA ASP A 90 -7.60 8.94 -4.02
C ASP A 90 -9.02 8.36 -4.26
N ARG A 91 -9.13 7.30 -5.07
CA ARG A 91 -10.42 6.63 -5.30
C ARG A 91 -11.02 6.03 -4.03
N LYS A 92 -10.21 5.57 -3.08
CA LYS A 92 -10.68 5.08 -1.78
C LYS A 92 -11.10 6.23 -0.86
N LEU A 93 -10.35 7.34 -0.88
CA LEU A 93 -10.65 8.54 -0.13
C LEU A 93 -11.94 9.22 -0.63
N ALA A 94 -12.19 9.23 -1.94
CA ALA A 94 -13.40 9.81 -2.53
C ALA A 94 -14.70 9.13 -2.05
N VAL A 95 -14.64 7.84 -1.72
CA VAL A 95 -15.78 7.06 -1.20
C VAL A 95 -15.79 7.02 0.33
N TYR A 96 -14.66 7.33 0.97
CA TYR A 96 -14.54 7.31 2.42
C TYR A 96 -15.22 8.51 3.05
N GLN A 97 -16.02 8.28 4.09
CA GLN A 97 -16.67 9.35 4.84
C GLN A 97 -15.82 9.69 6.07
N PRO A 98 -15.17 10.87 6.12
CA PRO A 98 -14.27 11.24 7.21
C PRO A 98 -15.01 11.41 8.53
N CYS A 99 -14.44 10.88 9.61
CA CYS A 99 -14.93 11.04 10.97
C CYS A 99 -14.24 12.24 11.66
N ASN A 100 -13.00 12.53 11.32
CA ASN A 100 -12.27 13.70 11.80
C ASN A 100 -12.22 14.81 10.72
N HIS A 101 -13.16 15.75 10.78
CA HIS A 101 -13.28 16.84 9.81
C HIS A 101 -12.12 17.85 9.82
N SER A 102 -11.37 17.99 10.93
CA SER A 102 -10.20 18.87 10.96
C SER A 102 -9.01 18.21 10.26
N ALA A 103 -8.70 16.96 10.61
CA ALA A 103 -7.63 16.21 9.95
C ALA A 103 -7.88 16.05 8.44
N TRP A 104 -9.13 15.84 8.03
CA TRP A 104 -9.51 15.77 6.62
C TRP A 104 -9.23 17.08 5.87
N ARG A 105 -9.51 18.24 6.49
CA ARG A 105 -9.20 19.55 5.88
C ARG A 105 -7.70 19.78 5.75
N CYS A 106 -6.91 19.44 6.78
CA CYS A 106 -5.45 19.53 6.70
C CYS A 106 -4.90 18.70 5.54
N LEU A 107 -5.41 17.48 5.32
CA LEU A 107 -5.03 16.65 4.18
C LEU A 107 -5.39 17.32 2.84
N GLN A 108 -6.58 17.88 2.72
CA GLN A 108 -7.01 18.57 1.49
C GLN A 108 -6.14 19.79 1.17
N GLU A 109 -5.76 20.57 2.17
CA GLU A 109 -4.87 21.72 2.01
C GLU A 109 -3.46 21.29 1.61
N ALA A 110 -2.94 20.23 2.24
CA ALA A 110 -1.63 19.67 1.89
C ALA A 110 -1.60 19.16 0.44
N VAL A 111 -2.63 18.42 0.01
CA VAL A 111 -2.77 17.92 -1.37
C VAL A 111 -2.87 19.07 -2.38
N LYS A 112 -3.62 20.13 -2.06
CA LYS A 112 -3.73 21.32 -2.93
C LYS A 112 -2.40 22.09 -3.03
N SER A 113 -1.68 22.22 -1.91
CA SER A 113 -0.40 22.92 -1.86
C SER A 113 0.69 22.19 -2.65
N LYS A 114 0.75 20.86 -2.49
CA LYS A 114 1.79 20.01 -3.10
C LYS A 114 1.42 19.47 -4.49
N GLY A 115 0.17 19.64 -4.92
CA GLY A 115 -0.32 19.16 -6.21
C GLY A 115 -0.51 17.64 -6.31
N GLY A 116 -0.44 16.92 -5.18
CA GLY A 116 -0.57 15.47 -5.13
C GLY A 116 -0.67 14.93 -3.71
N ILE A 117 -1.03 13.66 -3.58
CA ILE A 117 -1.04 12.95 -2.30
C ILE A 117 0.40 12.54 -1.97
N GLU A 118 0.91 13.02 -0.84
CA GLU A 118 2.20 12.62 -0.28
C GLU A 118 2.02 11.60 0.85
N LYS A 119 3.04 10.76 1.07
CA LYS A 119 3.03 9.70 2.09
C LYS A 119 2.89 10.26 3.50
N ASP A 120 3.67 11.30 3.82
CA ASP A 120 3.76 11.84 5.17
C ASP A 120 2.45 12.50 5.61
N ASP A 121 1.87 13.36 4.77
CA ASP A 121 0.58 14.02 5.07
C ASP A 121 -0.56 13.01 5.22
N LEU A 122 -0.55 11.98 4.36
CA LEU A 122 -1.54 10.92 4.40
C LEU A 122 -1.42 10.07 5.66
N ARG A 123 -0.20 9.83 6.14
CA ARG A 123 0.04 9.11 7.40
C ARG A 123 -0.39 9.92 8.62
N THR A 124 -0.07 11.21 8.66
CA THR A 124 -0.54 12.10 9.72
C THR A 124 -2.07 12.12 9.80
N TRP A 125 -2.74 12.25 8.65
CA TRP A 125 -4.19 12.15 8.60
C TRP A 125 -4.71 10.78 9.08
N TYR A 126 -4.09 9.69 8.63
CA TYR A 126 -4.48 8.34 8.99
C TYR A 126 -4.42 8.10 10.50
N ASP A 127 -3.36 8.54 11.17
CA ASP A 127 -3.18 8.37 12.61
C ASP A 127 -4.22 9.15 13.42
N ASP A 128 -4.54 10.38 12.99
CA ASP A 128 -5.58 11.21 13.63
C ASP A 128 -6.99 10.64 13.42
N GLU A 129 -7.29 10.17 12.22
CA GLU A 129 -8.55 9.51 11.89
C GLU A 129 -8.68 8.18 12.65
N TYR A 130 -7.60 7.39 12.74
CA TYR A 130 -7.55 6.13 13.48
C TYR A 130 -7.83 6.35 14.96
N ARG A 131 -7.23 7.39 15.56
CA ARG A 131 -7.51 7.76 16.94
C ARG A 131 -8.99 8.06 17.15
N VAL A 132 -9.64 8.83 16.29
CA VAL A 132 -11.08 9.16 16.46
C VAL A 132 -11.98 7.93 16.26
N VAL A 133 -11.70 7.10 15.26
CA VAL A 133 -12.52 5.93 14.91
C VAL A 133 -12.39 4.78 15.92
N PHE A 134 -11.21 4.62 16.53
CA PHE A 134 -10.89 3.52 17.47
C PHE A 134 -10.85 3.93 18.95
N ARG A 135 -10.66 5.21 19.32
CA ARG A 135 -10.69 5.67 20.74
C ARG A 135 -12.06 5.62 21.41
N GLN A 136 -13.15 5.29 20.71
CA GLN A 136 -14.40 4.92 21.38
C GLN A 136 -14.33 3.54 22.07
N THR A 137 -13.14 2.96 22.22
CA THR A 137 -12.93 1.81 23.10
C THR A 137 -12.15 2.33 24.30
N ASP A 138 -12.86 2.60 25.40
CA ASP A 138 -12.30 2.69 26.74
C ASP A 138 -11.54 1.40 27.04
N LYS A 139 -10.29 1.30 26.57
CA LYS A 139 -9.41 0.22 26.99
C LYS A 139 -8.67 0.71 28.22
N PRO A 140 -8.77 0.01 29.35
CA PRO A 140 -7.96 0.32 30.52
C PRO A 140 -6.49 0.31 30.12
N LEU A 141 -5.70 1.18 30.77
CA LEU A 141 -4.26 1.25 30.58
C LEU A 141 -3.68 -0.17 30.61
N PRO A 142 -2.78 -0.53 29.67
CA PRO A 142 -2.17 -1.83 29.70
C PRO A 142 -1.35 -2.00 30.99
N HIS A 143 -1.51 -3.15 31.65
CA HIS A 143 -0.94 -3.51 32.96
C HIS A 143 0.59 -3.30 33.05
N PHE A 144 1.30 -3.22 31.90
CA PHE A 144 2.73 -2.90 31.88
C PHE A 144 3.05 -1.51 32.44
N LEU A 145 2.12 -0.55 32.35
CA LEU A 145 2.28 0.79 32.92
C LEU A 145 2.14 0.79 34.45
N GLU A 146 1.63 -0.29 35.07
CA GLU A 146 1.66 -0.48 36.52
C GLU A 146 2.99 -1.09 37.01
N ASN A 147 3.83 -1.59 36.11
CA ASN A 147 5.18 -2.05 36.45
C ASN A 147 6.16 -0.87 36.46
N THR A 148 6.04 -0.04 37.49
CA THR A 148 7.07 0.97 37.82
C THR A 148 8.23 0.24 38.51
N PRO A 149 9.49 0.40 38.04
CA PRO A 149 10.65 -0.30 38.60
C PRO A 149 10.86 -0.04 40.10
N ASP A 150 10.35 1.08 40.62
CA ASP A 150 10.42 1.46 42.04
C ASP A 150 9.71 0.47 42.98
N LYS A 151 8.80 -0.36 42.47
CA LYS A 151 8.09 -1.35 43.30
C LYS A 151 8.94 -2.59 43.61
N ALA A 152 9.93 -2.88 42.75
CA ALA A 152 10.85 -4.01 42.95
C ALA A 152 11.90 -3.73 44.03
N GLU A 153 12.28 -2.46 44.22
CA GLU A 153 13.27 -2.09 45.25
C GLU A 153 12.68 -2.10 46.67
N GLN A 154 11.36 -1.99 46.83
CA GLN A 154 10.71 -2.06 48.15
C GLN A 154 10.42 -3.49 48.64
N GLU A 155 10.30 -4.47 47.74
CA GLU A 155 10.06 -5.88 48.13
C GLU A 155 11.34 -6.60 48.56
N ASP A 156 12.52 -6.19 48.08
CA ASP A 156 13.81 -6.79 48.46
C ASP A 156 14.33 -6.32 49.83
N GLU A 157 13.88 -5.16 50.34
CA GLU A 157 14.32 -4.64 51.65
C GLU A 157 13.44 -5.11 52.84
N GLN A 158 12.40 -5.91 52.55
CA GLN A 158 11.40 -6.35 53.54
C GLN A 158 11.33 -7.86 53.77
N LEU A 159 12.32 -8.62 53.29
CA LEU A 159 12.49 -10.04 53.62
C LEU A 159 13.34 -10.20 54.90
N PRO A 160 12.75 -10.65 56.04
CA PRO A 160 13.48 -10.95 57.28
C PRO A 160 14.28 -12.26 57.23
#